data_AF-A0A367KY80-F1
#
_entry.id   AF-A0A367KY80-F1
#
_cell.length_a   1.000
_cell.length_b   1.000
_cell.length_c   1.000
_cell.angle_alpha   90.00
_cell.angle_beta   90.00
_cell.angle_gamma   90.00
#
_symmetry.space_group_name_H-M   'P 1'
#
loop_
_entity.id
_entity.type
_entity.pdbx_description
1 polymer ?
#
loop_
_entity_poly.entity_id
_entity_poly.type
_entity_poly.pdbx_seq_one_letter_code
_entity_poly.pdbx_strand_id
1 'polypeptide(L)'
;MGKQKKANINPKNVQAYERINFLHQAAVLMSSIQCESSTEKKDQVKNWQGDPTGLLGTSRYLNSTMKNISAKLVIRLDPHLKRMICKRCDTTLLPSRTSTHRIKCKEKKEERKTIEF
;
A
#
# COMPACT_ATOMS: atom_id res chain seq x y z
N MET A 1 14.29 39.50 -3.64
CA MET A 1 12.91 39.00 -3.43
C MET A 1 12.38 38.39 -4.72
N GLY A 2 12.66 37.10 -4.98
CA GLY A 2 12.23 36.43 -6.22
C GLY A 2 10.76 36.02 -6.14
N LYS A 3 9.92 36.59 -7.01
CA LYS A 3 8.52 36.16 -7.17
C LYS A 3 8.50 34.71 -7.65
N GLN A 4 8.02 33.79 -6.81
CA GLN A 4 7.77 32.42 -7.23
C GLN A 4 6.62 32.43 -8.24
N LYS A 5 6.94 32.17 -9.52
CA LYS A 5 5.94 31.86 -10.53
C LYS A 5 5.24 30.57 -10.10
N LYS A 6 3.96 30.66 -9.70
CA LYS A 6 3.10 29.48 -9.57
C LYS A 6 2.98 28.87 -10.96
N ALA A 7 3.71 27.79 -11.20
CA ALA A 7 3.57 27.02 -12.43
C ALA A 7 2.15 26.45 -12.43
N ASN A 8 1.34 26.89 -13.38
CA ASN A 8 0.03 26.31 -13.65
C ASN A 8 0.27 24.93 -14.28
N ILE A 9 0.69 23.99 -13.43
CA ILE A 9 0.91 22.60 -13.80
C ILE A 9 -0.49 22.01 -13.78
N ASN A 10 -1.19 22.07 -14.90
CA ASN A 10 -2.34 21.23 -15.15
C ASN A 10 -1.77 19.88 -15.64
N PRO A 11 -1.60 18.87 -14.76
CA PRO A 11 -1.06 17.60 -15.21
C PRO A 11 -2.06 17.02 -16.21
N LYS A 12 -1.60 16.68 -17.41
CA LYS A 12 -2.44 16.18 -18.52
C LYS A 12 -3.37 15.00 -18.14
N ASN A 13 -3.12 14.35 -17.00
CA ASN A 13 -3.85 13.21 -16.46
C ASN A 13 -4.45 13.46 -15.06
N VAL A 14 -4.98 14.67 -14.74
CA VAL A 14 -5.63 14.97 -13.43
C VAL A 14 -6.59 13.86 -12.99
N GLN A 15 -7.52 13.50 -13.88
CA GLN A 15 -8.56 12.49 -13.63
C GLN A 15 -7.99 11.11 -13.27
N ALA A 16 -6.83 10.76 -13.83
CA ALA A 16 -6.18 9.49 -13.51
C ALA A 16 -5.61 9.49 -12.09
N TYR A 17 -5.03 10.62 -11.64
CA TYR A 17 -4.54 10.77 -10.28
C TYR A 17 -5.67 10.75 -9.26
N GLU A 18 -6.78 11.43 -9.55
CA GLU A 18 -8.00 11.39 -8.73
C GLU A 18 -8.53 9.97 -8.58
N ARG A 19 -8.63 9.23 -9.69
CA ARG A 19 -9.06 7.83 -9.68
C ARG A 19 -8.12 6.93 -8.88
N ILE A 20 -6.80 7.09 -9.04
CA ILE A 20 -5.79 6.32 -8.28
C ILE A 20 -5.93 6.61 -6.78
N ASN A 21 -6.11 7.88 -6.41
CA ASN A 21 -6.25 8.29 -5.01
C ASN A 21 -7.53 7.73 -4.39
N PHE A 22 -8.66 7.83 -5.09
CA PHE A 22 -9.94 7.27 -4.65
C PHE A 22 -9.84 5.76 -4.41
N LEU A 23 -9.28 5.01 -5.37
CA LEU A 23 -9.10 3.56 -5.24
C LEU A 23 -8.22 3.19 -4.05
N HIS A 24 -7.14 3.93 -3.82
CA HIS A 24 -6.27 3.69 -2.68
C HIS A 24 -6.97 3.95 -1.34
N GLN A 25 -7.68 5.07 -1.21
CA GLN A 25 -8.42 5.41 0.01
C GLN A 25 -9.49 4.35 0.33
N ALA A 26 -10.24 3.91 -0.68
CA ALA A 26 -11.20 2.83 -0.52
C ALA A 26 -10.52 1.52 -0.08
N ALA A 27 -9.38 1.16 -0.68
CA ALA A 27 -8.64 -0.05 -0.31
C ALA A 27 -8.14 -0.03 1.13
N VAL A 28 -7.68 1.13 1.62
CA VAL A 28 -7.27 1.34 3.01
C VAL A 28 -8.46 1.17 3.95
N LEU A 29 -9.59 1.80 3.64
CA LEU A 29 -10.81 1.72 4.44
C LEU A 29 -11.30 0.25 4.56
N MET A 30 -11.35 -0.48 3.44
CA MET A 30 -11.75 -1.90 3.44
C MET A 30 -10.78 -2.78 4.25
N SER A 31 -9.52 -2.35 4.41
CA SER A 31 -8.52 -3.06 5.24
C SER A 31 -8.63 -2.71 6.72
N SER A 32 -9.11 -1.50 7.06
CA SER A 32 -9.24 -1.04 8.45
C SER A 32 -10.58 -1.43 9.08
N ILE A 33 -11.63 -1.62 8.29
CA ILE A 33 -12.94 -2.04 8.80
C ILE A 33 -12.82 -3.48 9.30
N GLN A 34 -12.96 -3.66 10.61
CA GLN A 34 -13.22 -4.96 11.21
C GLN A 34 -14.71 -5.26 11.03
N CYS A 35 -15.03 -6.24 10.18
CA CYS A 35 -16.32 -6.89 10.29
C CYS A 35 -16.28 -7.75 11.55
N GLU A 36 -16.93 -7.29 12.61
CA GLU A 36 -17.39 -8.16 13.68
C GLU A 36 -18.48 -9.06 13.07
N SER A 37 -18.07 -10.22 12.56
CA SER A 37 -19.02 -11.21 12.07
C SER A 37 -19.80 -11.74 13.26
N SER A 38 -21.00 -11.21 13.46
CA SER A 38 -22.06 -11.90 14.19
C SER A 38 -22.17 -13.32 13.65
N THR A 39 -22.22 -14.26 14.59
CA THR A 39 -22.21 -15.70 14.40
C THR A 39 -23.37 -16.18 13.56
N GLU A 40 -23.21 -16.31 12.25
CA GLU A 40 -24.10 -17.14 11.43
C GLU A 40 -23.28 -18.06 10.53
N LYS A 41 -23.60 -19.36 10.63
CA LYS A 41 -22.87 -20.51 10.10
C LYS A 41 -22.64 -20.34 8.60
N LYS A 42 -21.38 -20.20 8.17
CA LYS A 42 -21.03 -20.29 6.75
C LYS A 42 -20.89 -21.75 6.34
N ASP A 43 -21.70 -22.15 5.38
CA ASP A 43 -21.58 -23.42 4.68
C ASP A 43 -20.14 -23.63 4.21
N GLN A 44 -19.66 -24.87 4.38
CA GLN A 44 -18.32 -25.32 3.99
C GLN A 44 -18.20 -25.33 2.46
N VAL A 45 -17.94 -24.18 1.86
CA VAL A 45 -17.55 -24.11 0.45
C VAL A 45 -16.17 -24.76 0.33
N LYS A 46 -16.02 -25.75 -0.55
CA LYS A 46 -14.72 -26.40 -0.81
C LYS A 46 -13.80 -25.40 -1.52
N ASN A 47 -12.89 -24.78 -0.75
CA ASN A 47 -12.02 -23.70 -1.20
C ASN A 47 -10.93 -24.19 -2.19
N TRP A 48 -11.07 -23.86 -3.46
CA TRP A 48 -9.95 -23.78 -4.39
C TRP A 48 -9.42 -22.34 -4.35
N GLN A 49 -8.19 -22.16 -3.83
CA GLN A 49 -7.53 -20.89 -3.52
C GLN A 49 -8.21 -20.05 -2.42
N GLY A 50 -7.61 -20.08 -1.23
CA GLY A 50 -8.13 -19.43 -0.02
C GLY A 50 -8.22 -17.91 -0.12
N ASP A 51 -9.43 -17.42 -0.37
CA ASP A 51 -9.78 -16.03 -0.15
C ASP A 51 -9.72 -15.72 1.36
N PRO A 52 -9.02 -14.66 1.77
CA PRO A 52 -8.96 -14.28 3.18
C PRO A 52 -10.36 -13.90 3.64
N THR A 53 -10.79 -14.50 4.74
CA THR A 53 -12.05 -14.23 5.44
C THR A 53 -12.20 -12.72 5.68
N GLY A 54 -13.15 -12.07 4.99
CA GLY A 54 -13.53 -10.67 5.21
C GLY A 54 -13.28 -9.71 4.04
N LEU A 55 -13.28 -8.40 4.32
CA LEU A 55 -13.14 -7.31 3.34
C LEU A 55 -11.71 -7.17 2.77
N LEU A 56 -10.77 -8.03 3.18
CA LEU A 56 -9.39 -7.98 2.69
C LEU A 56 -9.28 -8.35 1.20
N GLY A 57 -10.16 -9.23 0.70
CA GLY A 57 -10.23 -9.56 -0.73
C GLY A 57 -10.58 -8.36 -1.60
N THR A 58 -11.55 -7.54 -1.16
CA THR A 58 -11.95 -6.32 -1.89
C THR A 58 -10.84 -5.28 -1.88
N SER A 59 -10.12 -5.12 -0.77
CA SER A 59 -8.95 -4.24 -0.72
C SER A 59 -7.87 -4.62 -1.76
N ARG A 60 -7.55 -5.91 -1.88
CA ARG A 60 -6.57 -6.41 -2.87
C ARG A 60 -7.01 -6.11 -4.30
N TYR A 61 -8.29 -6.30 -4.60
CA TYR A 61 -8.86 -6.01 -5.91
C TYR A 61 -8.78 -4.53 -6.27
N LEU A 62 -9.05 -3.63 -5.32
CA LEU A 62 -8.93 -2.19 -5.54
C LEU A 62 -7.47 -1.77 -5.80
N ASN A 63 -6.53 -2.31 -5.04
CA ASN A 63 -5.10 -2.06 -5.23
C ASN A 63 -4.56 -2.62 -6.56
N SER A 64 -5.01 -3.81 -6.99
CA SER A 64 -4.63 -4.38 -8.29
C SER A 64 -5.19 -3.52 -9.43
N THR A 65 -6.42 -3.03 -9.30
CA THR A 65 -7.04 -2.10 -10.26
C THR A 65 -6.26 -0.79 -10.35
N MET A 66 -5.85 -0.22 -9.21
CA MET A 66 -5.02 0.97 -9.17
C MET A 66 -3.67 0.78 -9.88
N LYS A 67 -2.99 -0.37 -9.65
CA LYS A 67 -1.75 -0.73 -10.36
C LYS A 67 -1.98 -0.87 -11.87
N ASN A 68 -3.05 -1.52 -12.28
CA ASN A 68 -3.41 -1.69 -13.69
C ASN A 68 -3.63 -0.35 -14.38
N ILE A 69 -4.31 0.60 -13.74
CA ILE A 69 -4.51 1.96 -14.27
C ILE A 69 -3.16 2.66 -14.42
N SER A 70 -2.29 2.58 -13.41
CA SER A 70 -0.96 3.21 -13.46
C SER A 70 -0.09 2.64 -14.58
N ALA A 71 -0.16 1.32 -14.84
CA ALA A 71 0.59 0.66 -15.88
C ALA A 71 0.06 1.02 -17.27
N LYS A 72 -1.26 1.00 -17.47
CA LYS A 72 -1.91 1.37 -18.74
C LYS A 72 -1.64 2.82 -19.14
N LEU A 73 -1.65 3.74 -18.18
CA LEU A 73 -1.44 5.16 -18.43
C LEU A 73 0.04 5.59 -18.33
N VAL A 74 0.94 4.65 -18.02
CA VAL A 74 2.38 4.91 -17.81
C VAL A 74 2.61 6.05 -16.81
N ILE A 75 1.86 6.03 -15.70
CA ILE A 75 1.92 7.05 -14.64
C ILE A 75 2.82 6.56 -13.51
N ARG A 76 3.68 7.44 -13.01
CA ARG A 76 4.47 7.18 -11.81
C ARG A 76 3.60 7.40 -10.57
N LEU A 77 3.28 6.34 -9.83
CA LEU A 77 2.68 6.51 -8.49
C LEU A 77 3.66 7.16 -7.51
N ASP A 78 3.10 7.89 -6.56
CA ASP A 78 3.81 8.44 -5.40
C ASP A 78 4.55 7.31 -4.63
N PRO A 79 5.83 7.51 -4.28
CA PRO A 79 6.58 6.61 -3.42
C PRO A 79 5.84 6.20 -2.12
N HIS A 80 5.06 7.09 -1.50
CA HIS A 80 4.29 6.77 -0.30
C HIS A 80 3.23 5.72 -0.58
N LEU A 81 2.43 5.90 -1.64
CA LEU A 81 1.42 4.94 -2.07
C LEU A 81 2.05 3.58 -2.41
N LYS A 82 3.19 3.59 -3.12
CA LYS A 82 3.91 2.35 -3.48
C LYS A 82 4.41 1.58 -2.26
N ARG A 83 4.90 2.28 -1.22
CA ARG A 83 5.40 1.64 0.01
C ARG A 83 4.30 1.03 0.86
N MET A 84 3.07 1.54 0.77
CA MET A 84 1.92 1.01 1.50
C MET A 84 1.23 -0.18 0.80
N ILE A 85 1.74 -0.66 -0.33
CA ILE A 85 1.11 -1.76 -1.08
C ILE A 85 2.12 -2.86 -1.33
N CYS A 86 1.74 -4.10 -1.03
CA CYS A 86 2.58 -5.26 -1.29
C CYS A 86 2.77 -5.46 -2.81
N LYS A 87 4.00 -5.76 -3.24
CA LYS A 87 4.31 -6.05 -4.66
C LYS A 87 3.72 -7.39 -5.12
N ARG A 88 3.62 -8.38 -4.23
CA ARG A 88 3.26 -9.75 -4.60
C ARG A 88 1.76 -10.00 -4.65
N CYS A 89 1.03 -9.49 -3.67
CA CYS A 89 -0.36 -9.89 -3.43
C CYS A 89 -1.33 -8.71 -3.27
N ASP A 90 -0.86 -7.51 -3.60
CA ASP A 90 -1.64 -6.25 -3.64
C ASP A 90 -2.35 -5.88 -2.33
N THR A 91 -1.89 -6.39 -1.19
CA THR A 91 -2.42 -6.00 0.12
C THR A 91 -1.95 -4.62 0.53
N THR A 92 -2.85 -3.88 1.18
CA THR A 92 -2.50 -2.65 1.89
C THR A 92 -1.71 -3.01 3.14
N LEU A 93 -0.51 -2.43 3.27
CA LEU A 93 0.39 -2.57 4.40
C LEU A 93 0.06 -1.49 5.43
N LEU A 94 -0.84 -1.83 6.35
CA LEU A 94 -1.16 -1.05 7.52
C LEU A 94 -0.16 -1.41 8.61
N PRO A 95 0.57 -0.43 9.19
CA PRO A 95 1.51 -0.71 10.26
C PRO A 95 0.77 -1.33 11.45
N SER A 96 1.39 -2.35 12.06
CA SER A 96 0.87 -3.09 13.22
C SER A 96 -0.38 -3.95 12.96
N ARG A 97 -1.03 -3.84 11.80
CA ARG A 97 -2.23 -4.63 11.43
C ARG A 97 -1.90 -5.72 10.42
N THR A 98 -1.49 -5.33 9.22
CA THR A 98 -1.16 -6.26 8.13
C THR A 98 0.35 -6.33 7.85
N SER A 99 1.13 -5.44 8.45
CA SER A 99 2.58 -5.35 8.26
C SER A 99 3.29 -5.04 9.57
N THR A 100 4.48 -5.62 9.75
CA THR A 100 5.36 -5.32 10.89
C THR A 100 6.55 -4.52 10.39
N HIS A 101 6.75 -3.32 10.93
CA HIS A 101 7.87 -2.45 10.58
C HIS A 101 8.90 -2.47 11.70
N ARG A 102 10.14 -2.85 11.40
CA ARG A 102 11.26 -2.82 12.34
C ARG A 102 12.43 -2.08 11.71
N ILE A 103 12.94 -1.06 12.37
CA ILE A 103 14.15 -0.35 11.94
C ILE A 103 15.33 -1.12 12.52
N LYS A 104 16.17 -1.71 11.66
CA LYS A 104 17.44 -2.31 12.06
C LYS A 104 18.57 -1.49 11.46
N CYS A 105 19.38 -0.82 12.29
CA CYS A 105 20.66 -0.29 11.82
C CYS A 105 21.60 -1.48 11.64
N LYS A 106 22.11 -1.65 10.42
CA LYS A 106 23.27 -2.52 10.22
C LYS A 106 24.47 -1.74 10.73
N GLU A 107 24.99 -2.11 11.88
CA GLU A 107 26.27 -1.59 12.36
C GLU A 107 27.33 -1.87 11.28
N LYS A 108 28.10 -0.86 10.91
CA LYS A 108 29.33 -1.07 10.13
C LYS A 108 30.29 -1.78 11.10
N LYS A 109 30.79 -2.97 10.73
CA LYS A 109 31.95 -3.57 11.41
C LYS A 109 33.14 -2.63 11.19
N GLU A 110 33.34 -1.70 12.11
CA GLU A 110 34.59 -0.95 12.22
C GLU A 110 35.48 -1.76 13.15
N GLU A 111 36.53 -2.37 12.58
CA GLU A 111 37.58 -3.04 13.33
C GLU A 111 38.18 -2.04 14.33
N ARG A 112 37.75 -2.14 15.59
CA ARG A 112 38.43 -1.50 16.70
C ARG A 112 39.81 -2.14 16.81
N LYS A 113 40.82 -1.55 16.16
CA LYS A 113 42.20 -1.73 16.57
C LYS A 113 42.32 -1.10 17.95
N THR A 114 42.31 -1.93 18.98
CA THR A 114 42.74 -1.58 20.33
C THR A 114 44.15 -1.02 20.21
N ILE A 115 44.31 0.28 20.44
CA ILE A 115 45.61 0.87 20.72
C ILE A 115 45.74 0.73 22.24
N GLU A 116 46.52 -0.25 22.67
CA GLU A 116 46.97 -0.35 24.06
C GLU A 116 47.96 0.79 24.32
N PHE A 117 47.77 1.50 25.42
CA PHE A 117 48.76 2.35 26.08
C PHE A 117 48.87 1.88 27.53
#